data_AF-A0A8S8X5Q6-F1
#
_entry.id   AF-A0A8S8X5Q6-F1
#
_cell.length_a   1.000
_cell.length_b   1.000
_cell.length_c   1.000
_cell.angle_alpha   90.00
_cell.angle_beta   90.00
_cell.angle_gamma   90.00
#
_symmetry.space_group_name_H-M   'P 1'
#
loop_
_entity.id
_entity.type
_entity.pdbx_description
1 polymer ?
#
loop_
_entity_poly.entity_id
_entity_poly.type
_entity_poly.pdbx_seq_one_letter_code
_entity_poly.pdbx_strand_id
1 'polypeptide(L)'
;MAILGTDDRVQVGNTVQPQYKAIVSIVVTFPDGASASASGAMIGRNTVLTAGHVVYDAAHGGYAKSVFVTPAANGNDITPYGQAAGTKWVADSSWVAGGGSDFSHDTAVISIDRPMGDYTGWYSYASGGAANAYANATVTTSGYPGDKPNATMWTETGVVDRSTATALDFTTALDVYPGQSGSPVFVGSTIVAVVSNASDTTNEAIRISTSFAAVIADQIANNLPAALWPVSSADAGNTVATAAAFNLPVGTSGTVGNNTDSNGDWFKFTADYSGSATWSLTGLGNDLDLVLTDINGNVIASSRHSGVADESVTATLTAGAQYILEVLPVAGLHSGYTLKGTETPTAGTALTGTGRSGELIAGTAGADLIVAPDGNNSIAAGAGDDRIIIGSGAKTIDGGAGYDVAAFLGQQSELNFTVNRTTGAVTLSSYSNSSATLTSTGDTITGVEFLQFSDSTLFLLGPSQAAVARLYTSAFGRTPDVGGMTAQAHASDAGTSLLDLARAFLNSPEGQSHFATADNTAYVTALYKTALGRDPDAAGLQVQVNALNAGLERASLLANFANSAEQKALTASWLYQIG
;
A
#
# COMPACT_ATOMS: atom_id res chain seq x y z
N MET A 1 -24.41 -32.39 20.78
CA MET A 1 -23.64 -32.77 19.56
C MET A 1 -22.86 -34.02 19.87
N ALA A 2 -22.92 -35.02 18.98
CA ALA A 2 -22.36 -36.35 19.24
C ALA A 2 -21.61 -36.93 18.02
N ILE A 3 -20.68 -37.83 18.32
CA ILE A 3 -20.07 -38.73 17.33
C ILE A 3 -20.94 -39.99 17.26
N LEU A 4 -21.45 -40.32 16.08
CA LEU A 4 -22.41 -41.39 15.83
C LEU A 4 -21.70 -42.60 15.23
N GLY A 5 -21.12 -43.43 16.10
CA GLY A 5 -20.36 -44.60 15.68
C GLY A 5 -18.87 -44.29 15.55
N THR A 6 -18.29 -44.48 14.35
CA THR A 6 -16.90 -44.11 14.07
C THR A 6 -16.82 -42.65 13.64
N ASP A 7 -15.82 -41.92 14.12
CA ASP A 7 -15.59 -40.52 13.73
C ASP A 7 -15.05 -40.44 12.30
N ASP A 8 -15.92 -40.05 11.38
CA ASP A 8 -15.64 -40.05 9.93
C ASP A 8 -15.29 -38.65 9.39
N ARG A 9 -15.14 -37.64 10.28
CA ARG A 9 -14.75 -36.28 9.90
C ARG A 9 -13.32 -36.22 9.36
N VAL A 10 -13.13 -35.42 8.31
CA VAL A 10 -11.83 -35.17 7.69
C VAL A 10 -11.43 -33.71 7.84
N GLN A 11 -10.18 -33.44 8.24
CA GLN A 11 -9.67 -32.07 8.29
C GLN A 11 -9.55 -31.49 6.89
N VAL A 12 -10.02 -30.27 6.70
CA VAL A 12 -9.84 -29.51 5.47
C VAL A 12 -8.43 -28.90 5.48
N GLY A 13 -7.50 -29.50 4.72
CA GLY A 13 -6.11 -29.04 4.67
C GLY A 13 -5.92 -27.68 3.98
N ASN A 14 -6.78 -27.33 3.02
CA ASN A 14 -6.77 -26.06 2.31
C ASN A 14 -8.14 -25.39 2.36
N THR A 15 -8.33 -24.50 3.33
CA THR A 15 -9.59 -23.82 3.62
C THR A 15 -9.90 -22.66 2.67
N VAL A 16 -8.96 -22.21 1.84
CA VAL A 16 -9.18 -21.12 0.87
C VAL A 16 -9.79 -21.59 -0.46
N GLN A 17 -10.08 -22.88 -0.60
CA GLN A 17 -10.76 -23.38 -1.79
C GLN A 17 -12.21 -22.85 -1.87
N PRO A 18 -12.77 -22.64 -3.09
CA PRO A 18 -14.08 -22.01 -3.29
C PRO A 18 -15.22 -22.60 -2.47
N GLN A 19 -15.20 -23.92 -2.22
CA GLN A 19 -16.23 -24.61 -1.46
C GLN A 19 -16.11 -24.49 0.06
N TYR A 20 -15.00 -23.98 0.59
CA TYR A 20 -14.73 -23.86 2.04
C TYR A 20 -14.48 -22.43 2.50
N LYS A 21 -14.01 -21.55 1.62
CA LYS A 21 -13.53 -20.21 1.99
C LYS A 21 -14.57 -19.30 2.65
N ALA A 22 -15.87 -19.57 2.43
CA ALA A 22 -16.99 -18.84 3.03
C ALA A 22 -17.52 -19.48 4.33
N ILE A 23 -16.90 -20.55 4.84
CA ILE A 23 -17.24 -21.18 6.12
C ILE A 23 -16.43 -20.53 7.22
N VAL A 24 -17.10 -20.08 8.29
CA VAL A 24 -16.52 -19.18 9.28
C VAL A 24 -16.46 -19.80 10.67
N SER A 25 -15.37 -19.53 11.39
CA SER A 25 -15.26 -19.76 12.83
C SER A 25 -15.81 -18.54 13.55
N ILE A 26 -16.57 -18.75 14.62
CA ILE A 26 -17.20 -17.68 15.39
C ILE A 26 -16.75 -17.77 16.83
N VAL A 27 -16.36 -16.65 17.42
CA VAL A 27 -16.10 -16.52 18.86
C VAL A 27 -17.05 -15.48 19.43
N VAL A 28 -17.80 -15.86 20.46
CA VAL A 28 -18.75 -14.97 21.13
C VAL A 28 -18.37 -14.81 22.59
N THR A 29 -18.75 -13.66 23.17
CA THR A 29 -18.72 -13.47 24.63
C THR A 29 -20.07 -12.96 25.08
N PHE A 30 -20.58 -13.50 26.18
CA PHE A 30 -21.87 -13.16 26.76
C PHE A 30 -21.74 -12.10 27.88
N PRO A 31 -22.86 -11.50 28.31
CA PRO A 31 -22.89 -10.49 29.39
C PRO A 31 -22.21 -10.93 30.69
N ASP A 32 -22.34 -12.20 31.08
CA ASP A 32 -21.72 -12.76 32.29
C ASP A 32 -20.21 -13.04 32.17
N GLY A 33 -19.65 -12.85 30.97
CA GLY A 33 -18.24 -13.09 30.66
C GLY A 33 -17.92 -14.47 30.12
N ALA A 34 -18.91 -15.37 30.00
CA ALA A 34 -18.72 -16.65 29.33
C ALA A 34 -18.37 -16.43 27.85
N SER A 35 -17.43 -17.22 27.33
CA SER A 35 -17.05 -17.22 25.91
C SER A 35 -17.29 -18.59 25.30
N ALA A 36 -17.72 -18.61 24.04
CA ALA A 36 -17.96 -19.84 23.29
C ALA A 36 -17.39 -19.72 21.87
N SER A 37 -16.92 -20.85 21.33
CA SER A 37 -16.59 -20.99 19.91
C SER A 37 -17.72 -21.71 19.18
N ALA A 38 -17.93 -21.33 17.94
CA ALA A 38 -19.00 -21.79 17.08
C ALA A 38 -18.58 -21.71 15.60
N SER A 39 -19.51 -22.04 14.71
CA SER A 39 -19.32 -22.07 13.27
C SER A 39 -20.43 -21.29 12.55
N GLY A 40 -20.22 -21.00 11.27
CA GLY A 40 -21.22 -20.34 10.43
C GLY A 40 -20.84 -20.36 8.96
N ALA A 41 -21.61 -19.63 8.16
CA ALA A 41 -21.32 -19.43 6.75
C ALA A 41 -21.66 -18.02 6.29
N MET A 42 -20.80 -17.46 5.43
CA MET A 42 -21.11 -16.23 4.70
C MET A 42 -22.30 -16.49 3.75
N ILE A 43 -23.34 -15.67 3.86
CA ILE A 43 -24.55 -15.72 3.03
C ILE A 43 -24.84 -14.39 2.31
N GLY A 44 -23.94 -13.42 2.46
CA GLY A 44 -23.97 -12.15 1.76
C GLY A 44 -22.66 -11.41 1.96
N ARG A 45 -22.57 -10.23 1.35
CA ARG A 45 -21.38 -9.37 1.35
C ARG A 45 -20.77 -9.16 2.73
N ASN A 46 -21.58 -8.93 3.76
CA ASN A 46 -21.15 -8.72 5.15
C ASN A 46 -22.07 -9.45 6.14
N THR A 47 -22.62 -10.60 5.72
CA THR A 47 -23.68 -11.29 6.46
C THR A 47 -23.35 -12.77 6.63
N VAL A 48 -23.44 -13.24 7.86
CA VAL A 48 -23.11 -14.60 8.30
C VAL A 48 -24.38 -15.26 8.85
N LEU A 49 -24.64 -16.49 8.42
CA LEU A 49 -25.66 -17.37 8.99
C LEU A 49 -25.01 -18.29 10.04
N THR A 50 -25.69 -18.47 11.18
CA THR A 50 -25.27 -19.38 12.25
C THR A 50 -26.49 -19.87 13.05
N ALA A 51 -26.29 -20.57 14.16
CA ALA A 51 -27.35 -21.00 15.08
C ALA A 51 -27.74 -19.90 16.07
N GLY A 52 -28.99 -19.92 16.54
CA GLY A 52 -29.56 -18.94 17.48
C GLY A 52 -28.80 -18.87 18.80
N HIS A 53 -28.49 -20.02 19.39
CA HIS A 53 -27.78 -20.14 20.67
C HIS A 53 -26.35 -19.60 20.63
N VAL A 54 -25.76 -19.43 19.43
CA VAL A 54 -24.44 -18.82 19.27
C VAL A 54 -24.48 -17.35 19.67
N VAL A 55 -25.59 -16.65 19.43
CA VAL A 55 -25.69 -15.20 19.69
C VAL A 55 -26.68 -14.83 20.80
N TYR A 56 -27.53 -15.76 21.25
CA TYR A 56 -28.50 -15.54 22.31
C TYR A 56 -28.65 -16.76 23.21
N ASP A 57 -28.42 -16.57 24.51
CA ASP A 57 -28.68 -17.57 25.56
C ASP A 57 -29.15 -16.88 26.84
N ALA A 58 -30.37 -17.18 27.30
CA ALA A 58 -30.93 -16.58 28.50
C ALA A 58 -30.16 -16.94 29.77
N ALA A 59 -29.51 -18.11 29.82
CA ALA A 59 -28.70 -18.54 30.96
C ALA A 59 -27.45 -17.67 31.15
N HIS A 60 -26.94 -17.09 30.06
CA HIS A 60 -25.74 -16.23 30.04
C HIS A 60 -26.09 -14.72 29.94
N GLY A 61 -27.36 -14.36 30.18
CA GLY A 61 -27.80 -12.95 30.21
C GLY A 61 -28.41 -12.43 28.89
N GLY A 62 -28.75 -13.32 27.95
CA GLY A 62 -29.45 -12.99 26.71
C GLY A 62 -28.48 -12.89 25.52
N TYR A 63 -28.59 -11.80 24.75
CA TYR A 63 -27.72 -11.61 23.58
C TYR A 63 -26.24 -11.49 23.98
N ALA A 64 -25.37 -12.09 23.18
CA ALA A 64 -23.93 -11.90 23.27
C ALA A 64 -23.59 -10.40 23.27
N LYS A 65 -22.52 -10.02 23.98
CA LYS A 65 -22.00 -8.64 24.02
C LYS A 65 -20.97 -8.35 22.93
N SER A 66 -20.31 -9.40 22.43
CA SER A 66 -19.33 -9.31 21.35
C SER A 66 -19.32 -10.60 20.53
N VAL A 67 -19.18 -10.47 19.22
CA VAL A 67 -19.08 -11.57 18.26
C VAL A 67 -17.92 -11.27 17.33
N PHE A 68 -17.05 -12.25 17.10
CA PHE A 68 -15.97 -12.20 16.13
C PHE A 68 -16.11 -13.35 15.14
N VAL A 69 -15.94 -13.08 13.86
CA VAL A 69 -16.13 -14.04 12.77
C VAL A 69 -14.85 -14.15 11.95
N THR A 70 -14.35 -15.37 11.75
CA THR A 70 -13.09 -15.64 11.05
C THR A 70 -13.32 -16.62 9.89
N PRO A 71 -13.44 -16.17 8.64
CA PRO A 71 -13.60 -17.06 7.50
C PRO A 71 -12.36 -17.89 7.21
N ALA A 72 -12.57 -19.15 6.82
CA ALA A 72 -11.54 -20.08 6.40
C ALA A 72 -10.38 -20.29 7.38
N ALA A 73 -10.60 -20.13 8.69
CA ALA A 73 -9.58 -20.39 9.70
C ALA A 73 -9.02 -21.82 9.56
N ASN A 74 -7.72 -21.99 9.79
CA ASN A 74 -7.08 -23.31 9.64
C ASN A 74 -5.99 -23.57 10.68
N GLY A 75 -6.31 -23.30 11.94
CA GLY A 75 -5.39 -23.41 13.07
C GLY A 75 -5.26 -22.08 13.83
N ASN A 76 -4.49 -22.13 14.92
CA ASN A 76 -4.15 -20.92 15.69
C ASN A 76 -3.49 -19.89 14.77
N ASP A 77 -4.03 -18.68 14.76
CA ASP A 77 -3.51 -17.51 14.04
C ASP A 77 -3.43 -17.64 12.51
N ILE A 78 -3.89 -18.76 11.94
CA ILE A 78 -4.01 -18.95 10.49
C ILE A 78 -5.41 -18.50 10.08
N THR A 79 -5.52 -17.22 9.72
CA THR A 79 -6.77 -16.57 9.34
C THR A 79 -6.65 -16.01 7.90
N PRO A 80 -6.91 -16.79 6.84
CA PRO A 80 -6.62 -16.36 5.47
C PRO A 80 -7.37 -15.09 5.02
N TYR A 81 -8.58 -14.88 5.55
CA TYR A 81 -9.43 -13.71 5.30
C TYR A 81 -9.75 -12.95 6.58
N GLY A 82 -8.99 -13.21 7.64
CA GLY A 82 -9.04 -12.44 8.88
C GLY A 82 -10.28 -12.57 9.68
N GLN A 83 -10.36 -11.68 10.65
CA GLN A 83 -11.42 -11.65 11.62
C GLN A 83 -12.21 -10.34 11.48
N ALA A 84 -13.53 -10.47 11.45
CA ALA A 84 -14.46 -9.35 11.42
C ALA A 84 -15.22 -9.29 12.75
N ALA A 85 -15.45 -8.08 13.27
CA ALA A 85 -16.31 -7.89 14.42
C ALA A 85 -17.77 -7.88 13.97
N GLY A 86 -18.66 -8.52 14.73
CA GLY A 86 -20.10 -8.38 14.54
C GLY A 86 -20.54 -6.96 14.90
N THR A 87 -21.36 -6.35 14.06
CA THR A 87 -21.95 -5.02 14.28
C THR A 87 -23.42 -5.10 14.68
N LYS A 88 -24.10 -6.16 14.26
CA LYS A 88 -25.48 -6.46 14.63
C LYS A 88 -25.73 -7.94 14.45
N TRP A 89 -26.41 -8.58 15.39
CA TRP A 89 -26.84 -9.97 15.26
C TRP A 89 -28.27 -10.14 15.76
N VAL A 90 -29.01 -11.01 15.09
CA VAL A 90 -30.42 -11.27 15.35
C VAL A 90 -30.64 -12.77 15.29
N ALA A 91 -31.20 -13.34 16.36
CA ALA A 91 -31.71 -14.71 16.36
C ALA A 91 -33.20 -14.72 15.99
N ASP A 92 -33.71 -15.86 15.52
CA ASP A 92 -35.15 -16.03 15.26
C ASP A 92 -35.95 -15.60 16.50
N SER A 93 -37.02 -14.82 16.30
CA SER A 93 -37.80 -14.29 17.40
C SER A 93 -38.46 -15.37 18.25
N SER A 94 -38.73 -16.55 17.68
CA SER A 94 -39.28 -17.70 18.41
C SER A 94 -38.23 -18.34 19.33
N TRP A 95 -36.96 -18.40 18.90
CA TRP A 95 -35.83 -18.82 19.75
C TRP A 95 -35.68 -17.89 20.96
N VAL A 96 -35.70 -16.58 20.70
CA VAL A 96 -35.57 -15.55 21.74
C VAL A 96 -36.77 -15.57 22.70
N ALA A 97 -37.99 -15.68 22.18
CA ALA A 97 -39.20 -15.74 23.00
C ALA A 97 -39.25 -17.00 23.88
N GLY A 98 -38.70 -18.12 23.41
CA GLY A 98 -38.52 -19.35 24.17
C GLY A 98 -37.35 -19.31 25.17
N GLY A 99 -36.65 -18.18 25.31
CA GLY A 99 -35.49 -18.04 26.20
C GLY A 99 -34.31 -18.93 25.81
N GLY A 100 -34.20 -19.29 24.54
CA GLY A 100 -33.13 -20.16 24.04
C GLY A 100 -33.37 -21.66 24.26
N SER A 101 -34.64 -22.09 24.18
CA SER A 101 -35.01 -23.51 24.36
C SER A 101 -35.84 -24.12 23.23
N ASP A 102 -36.34 -23.31 22.29
CA ASP A 102 -37.08 -23.79 21.12
C ASP A 102 -36.15 -24.08 19.94
N PHE A 103 -35.52 -25.25 19.98
CA PHE A 103 -34.56 -25.67 18.95
C PHE A 103 -35.14 -25.68 17.53
N SER A 104 -36.46 -25.73 17.35
CA SER A 104 -37.07 -25.66 16.00
C SER A 104 -36.86 -24.33 15.28
N HIS A 105 -36.38 -23.31 16.01
CA HIS A 105 -36.08 -21.96 15.51
C HIS A 105 -34.65 -21.52 15.84
N ASP A 106 -33.73 -22.43 16.15
CA ASP A 106 -32.35 -22.12 16.55
C ASP A 106 -31.47 -21.64 15.37
N THR A 107 -31.79 -20.46 14.85
CA THR A 107 -31.09 -19.81 13.72
C THR A 107 -30.81 -18.35 14.06
N ALA A 108 -29.67 -17.85 13.58
CA ALA A 108 -29.26 -16.46 13.72
C ALA A 108 -28.52 -15.93 12.50
N VAL A 109 -28.52 -14.61 12.38
CA VAL A 109 -27.78 -13.89 11.36
C VAL A 109 -26.93 -12.80 12.02
N ILE A 110 -25.69 -12.66 11.56
CA ILE A 110 -24.72 -11.67 12.05
C ILE A 110 -24.32 -10.77 10.87
N SER A 111 -24.48 -9.47 11.02
CA SER A 111 -23.81 -8.46 10.22
C SER A 111 -22.43 -8.22 10.80
N ILE A 112 -21.43 -8.19 9.94
CA ILE A 112 -20.04 -7.94 10.31
C ILE A 112 -19.58 -6.56 9.83
N ASP A 113 -18.55 -6.02 10.48
CA ASP A 113 -18.04 -4.65 10.32
C ASP A 113 -17.38 -4.37 8.96
N ARG A 114 -17.10 -5.42 8.19
CA ARG A 114 -16.46 -5.32 6.88
C ARG A 114 -16.96 -6.40 5.90
N PRO A 115 -16.86 -6.16 4.57
CA PRO A 115 -17.52 -6.98 3.56
C PRO A 115 -16.74 -8.28 3.21
N MET A 116 -16.56 -9.18 4.18
CA MET A 116 -15.77 -10.42 3.98
C MET A 116 -16.30 -11.34 2.87
N GLY A 117 -17.57 -11.20 2.49
CA GLY A 117 -18.19 -11.94 1.41
C GLY A 117 -17.63 -11.60 0.03
N ASP A 118 -17.06 -10.39 -0.14
CA ASP A 118 -16.43 -10.00 -1.41
C ASP A 118 -15.18 -10.86 -1.71
N TYR A 119 -14.49 -11.36 -0.68
CA TYR A 119 -13.28 -12.20 -0.79
C TYR A 119 -13.60 -13.70 -0.77
N THR A 120 -14.48 -14.06 0.16
CA THR A 120 -14.85 -15.46 0.41
C THR A 120 -15.93 -15.96 -0.55
N GLY A 121 -16.61 -15.06 -1.26
CA GLY A 121 -17.91 -15.38 -1.83
C GLY A 121 -18.93 -15.63 -0.71
N TRP A 122 -20.11 -16.09 -1.08
CA TRP A 122 -21.13 -16.48 -0.11
C TRP A 122 -22.01 -17.57 -0.70
N TYR A 123 -22.62 -18.36 0.18
CA TYR A 123 -23.51 -19.42 -0.23
C TYR A 123 -24.94 -18.93 -0.38
N SER A 124 -25.65 -19.52 -1.34
CA SER A 124 -27.11 -19.46 -1.36
C SER A 124 -27.68 -20.31 -0.22
N TYR A 125 -28.83 -19.90 0.30
CA TYR A 125 -29.57 -20.67 1.31
C TYR A 125 -31.01 -20.89 0.87
N ALA A 126 -31.61 -21.99 1.33
CA ALA A 126 -33.01 -22.32 1.12
C ALA A 126 -33.80 -22.06 2.41
N SER A 127 -35.05 -21.59 2.28
CA SER A 127 -35.96 -21.40 3.41
C SER A 127 -37.33 -22.04 3.16
N GLY A 128 -37.93 -22.56 4.23
CA GLY A 128 -39.19 -23.31 4.16
C GLY A 128 -39.09 -24.58 3.29
N GLY A 129 -40.23 -25.03 2.75
CA GLY A 129 -40.36 -26.22 1.90
C GLY A 129 -41.18 -27.35 2.56
N ALA A 130 -41.48 -28.41 1.80
CA ALA A 130 -42.22 -29.57 2.31
C ALA A 130 -41.47 -30.25 3.47
N ALA A 131 -42.20 -30.86 4.40
CA ALA A 131 -41.60 -31.50 5.58
C ALA A 131 -40.57 -32.57 5.19
N ASN A 132 -40.87 -33.39 4.18
CA ASN A 132 -40.02 -34.48 3.69
C ASN A 132 -39.06 -34.07 2.56
N ALA A 133 -38.84 -32.78 2.30
CA ALA A 133 -38.11 -32.29 1.13
C ALA A 133 -36.67 -32.82 1.01
N TYR A 134 -36.03 -33.18 2.12
CA TYR A 134 -34.64 -33.62 2.17
C TYR A 134 -34.48 -35.05 2.69
N ALA A 135 -35.55 -35.83 2.81
CA ALA A 135 -35.46 -37.21 3.29
C ALA A 135 -34.57 -38.05 2.35
N ASN A 136 -33.57 -38.75 2.90
CA ASN A 136 -32.54 -39.51 2.17
C ASN A 136 -31.63 -38.65 1.27
N ALA A 137 -31.60 -37.33 1.43
CA ALA A 137 -30.66 -36.48 0.70
C ALA A 137 -29.24 -36.69 1.23
N THR A 138 -28.25 -36.75 0.32
CA THR A 138 -26.84 -36.65 0.67
C THR A 138 -26.53 -35.20 1.00
N VAL A 139 -25.93 -34.97 2.16
CA VAL A 139 -25.55 -33.64 2.64
C VAL A 139 -24.08 -33.60 3.02
N THR A 140 -23.50 -32.40 2.97
CA THR A 140 -22.16 -32.15 3.51
C THR A 140 -22.25 -31.05 4.55
N THR A 141 -21.51 -31.19 5.65
CA THR A 141 -21.29 -30.09 6.60
C THR A 141 -19.80 -29.83 6.76
N SER A 142 -19.43 -28.58 6.99
CA SER A 142 -18.07 -28.26 7.45
C SER A 142 -18.11 -27.12 8.45
N GLY A 143 -17.19 -27.15 9.41
CA GLY A 143 -17.07 -26.15 10.47
C GLY A 143 -15.95 -26.49 11.44
N TYR A 144 -16.04 -25.97 12.66
CA TYR A 144 -14.92 -25.86 13.60
C TYR A 144 -15.21 -26.62 14.91
N PRO A 145 -15.07 -27.96 14.92
CA PRO A 145 -15.33 -28.76 16.10
C PRO A 145 -14.29 -28.55 17.21
N GLY A 146 -14.74 -28.45 18.47
CA GLY A 146 -13.90 -28.18 19.64
C GLY A 146 -13.10 -29.37 20.18
N ASP A 147 -13.35 -30.60 19.70
CA ASP A 147 -12.55 -31.79 20.03
C ASP A 147 -11.32 -31.96 19.13
N LYS A 148 -11.18 -31.12 18.10
CA LYS A 148 -10.06 -31.10 17.16
C LYS A 148 -9.10 -29.95 17.49
N PRO A 149 -7.91 -29.87 16.85
CA PRO A 149 -7.00 -28.74 17.06
C PRO A 149 -7.72 -27.40 16.83
N ASN A 150 -7.43 -26.44 17.70
CA ASN A 150 -8.16 -25.18 17.75
C ASN A 150 -8.21 -24.47 16.39
N ALA A 151 -9.38 -23.91 16.06
CA ALA A 151 -9.66 -23.19 14.83
C ALA A 151 -9.32 -23.94 13.52
N THR A 152 -9.28 -25.28 13.53
CA THR A 152 -9.17 -26.09 12.30
C THR A 152 -10.54 -26.46 11.75
N MET A 153 -10.70 -26.40 10.42
CA MET A 153 -11.95 -26.75 9.75
C MET A 153 -12.00 -28.25 9.46
N TRP A 154 -13.15 -28.88 9.73
CA TRP A 154 -13.41 -30.28 9.46
C TRP A 154 -14.69 -30.44 8.67
N THR A 155 -14.72 -31.43 7.77
CA THR A 155 -15.83 -31.69 6.86
C THR A 155 -16.27 -33.14 6.94
N GLU A 156 -17.55 -33.38 6.67
CA GLU A 156 -18.13 -34.71 6.58
C GLU A 156 -19.33 -34.71 5.62
N THR A 157 -19.56 -35.87 5.01
CA THR A 157 -20.73 -36.15 4.18
C THR A 157 -21.60 -37.23 4.83
N GLY A 158 -22.91 -37.00 4.91
CA GLY A 158 -23.88 -37.93 5.48
C GLY A 158 -25.18 -38.00 4.68
N VAL A 159 -26.12 -38.81 5.15
CA VAL A 159 -27.47 -38.94 4.57
C VAL A 159 -28.50 -38.54 5.63
N VAL A 160 -29.50 -37.74 5.22
CA VAL A 160 -30.60 -37.34 6.10
C VAL A 160 -31.52 -38.53 6.39
N ASP A 161 -31.62 -38.95 7.65
CA ASP A 161 -32.49 -40.05 8.09
C ASP A 161 -33.96 -39.59 8.19
N ARG A 162 -34.18 -38.40 8.74
CA ARG A 162 -35.51 -37.80 8.85
C ARG A 162 -35.47 -36.32 8.49
N SER A 163 -36.39 -35.91 7.62
CA SER A 163 -36.65 -34.51 7.29
C SER A 163 -38.02 -34.12 7.83
N THR A 164 -38.09 -33.03 8.59
CA THR A 164 -39.32 -32.38 9.04
C THR A 164 -39.41 -30.96 8.48
N ALA A 165 -40.49 -30.23 8.76
CA ALA A 165 -40.62 -28.84 8.30
C ALA A 165 -39.54 -27.91 8.85
N THR A 166 -38.95 -28.22 10.01
CA THR A 166 -38.03 -27.36 10.75
C THR A 166 -36.65 -27.98 10.97
N ALA A 167 -36.50 -29.30 10.84
CA ALA A 167 -35.27 -29.99 11.21
C ALA A 167 -34.89 -31.13 10.25
N LEU A 168 -33.60 -31.44 10.22
CA LEU A 168 -32.99 -32.61 9.61
C LEU A 168 -32.30 -33.42 10.71
N ASP A 169 -32.66 -34.69 10.84
CA ASP A 169 -32.10 -35.60 11.84
C ASP A 169 -31.16 -36.62 11.20
N PHE A 170 -30.09 -36.91 11.93
CA PHE A 170 -29.06 -37.87 11.56
C PHE A 170 -28.79 -38.81 12.74
N THR A 171 -28.91 -40.11 12.51
CA THR A 171 -28.77 -41.18 13.51
C THR A 171 -27.58 -42.09 13.23
N THR A 172 -27.02 -42.04 12.02
CA THR A 172 -25.91 -42.91 11.59
C THR A 172 -24.77 -42.18 10.86
N ALA A 173 -24.86 -40.85 10.73
CA ALA A 173 -23.89 -40.03 10.02
C ALA A 173 -23.92 -38.58 10.53
N LEU A 174 -23.07 -37.72 9.97
CA LEU A 174 -22.93 -36.31 10.32
C LEU A 174 -22.46 -36.12 11.76
N ASP A 175 -21.29 -36.68 12.08
CA ASP A 175 -20.56 -36.41 13.31
C ASP A 175 -20.36 -34.91 13.51
N VAL A 176 -20.86 -34.40 14.62
CA VAL A 176 -20.67 -33.00 15.02
C VAL A 176 -20.31 -32.95 16.50
N TYR A 177 -19.60 -31.91 16.90
CA TYR A 177 -19.14 -31.72 18.28
C TYR A 177 -19.29 -30.25 18.66
N PRO A 178 -19.47 -29.90 19.95
CA PRO A 178 -19.49 -28.49 20.37
C PRO A 178 -18.39 -27.67 19.69
N GLY A 179 -18.74 -26.51 19.14
CA GLY A 179 -17.93 -25.74 18.18
C GLY A 179 -18.48 -25.77 16.75
N GLN A 180 -19.16 -26.84 16.35
CA GLN A 180 -19.88 -26.93 15.06
C GLN A 180 -21.28 -26.29 15.09
N SER A 181 -21.67 -25.65 16.19
CA SER A 181 -22.91 -24.88 16.28
C SER A 181 -22.96 -23.82 15.19
N GLY A 182 -23.96 -23.89 14.32
CA GLY A 182 -24.13 -23.00 13.18
C GLY A 182 -23.43 -23.44 11.90
N SER A 183 -22.72 -24.57 11.89
CA SER A 183 -22.11 -25.09 10.65
C SER A 183 -23.17 -25.27 9.55
N PRO A 184 -22.91 -24.81 8.31
CA PRO A 184 -23.83 -25.00 7.21
C PRO A 184 -24.00 -26.49 6.87
N VAL A 185 -25.22 -26.91 6.57
CA VAL A 185 -25.55 -28.21 5.98
C VAL A 185 -25.97 -27.99 4.53
N PHE A 186 -25.21 -28.55 3.59
CA PHE A 186 -25.36 -28.35 2.16
C PHE A 186 -26.08 -29.49 1.48
N VAL A 187 -27.01 -29.17 0.58
CA VAL A 187 -27.43 -30.06 -0.52
C VAL A 187 -26.92 -29.44 -1.82
N GLY A 188 -25.97 -30.10 -2.48
CA GLY A 188 -25.21 -29.47 -3.55
C GLY A 188 -24.41 -28.28 -3.01
N SER A 189 -24.64 -27.07 -3.55
CA SER A 189 -23.99 -25.83 -3.11
C SER A 189 -24.89 -24.92 -2.26
N THR A 190 -26.09 -25.38 -1.90
CA THR A 190 -27.09 -24.57 -1.19
C THR A 190 -27.19 -25.00 0.27
N ILE A 191 -27.12 -24.04 1.18
CA ILE A 191 -27.37 -24.27 2.61
C ILE A 191 -28.85 -24.56 2.81
N VAL A 192 -29.18 -25.71 3.37
CA VAL A 192 -30.58 -26.13 3.64
C VAL A 192 -30.92 -26.12 5.14
N ALA A 193 -29.91 -26.17 5.99
CA ALA A 193 -30.02 -26.12 7.45
C ALA A 193 -28.69 -25.66 8.08
N VAL A 194 -28.72 -25.33 9.37
CA VAL A 194 -27.52 -25.11 10.20
C VAL A 194 -27.48 -26.12 11.34
N VAL A 195 -26.30 -26.66 11.65
CA VAL A 195 -26.11 -27.57 12.79
C VAL A 195 -26.49 -26.84 14.07
N SER A 196 -27.31 -27.46 14.92
CA SER A 196 -27.88 -26.80 16.11
C SER A 196 -27.62 -27.62 17.37
N ASN A 197 -28.22 -28.80 17.46
CA ASN A 197 -28.20 -29.58 18.70
C ASN A 197 -28.02 -31.08 18.42
N ALA A 198 -27.80 -31.87 19.47
CA ALA A 198 -27.88 -33.32 19.38
C ALA A 198 -28.21 -33.98 20.72
N SER A 199 -28.69 -35.22 20.64
CA SER A 199 -28.73 -36.20 21.73
C SER A 199 -27.62 -37.24 21.57
N ASP A 200 -27.55 -38.20 22.51
CA ASP A 200 -26.59 -39.32 22.46
C ASP A 200 -26.74 -40.21 21.22
N THR A 201 -27.87 -40.12 20.51
CA THR A 201 -28.19 -40.99 19.36
C THR A 201 -28.58 -40.24 18.10
N THR A 202 -28.62 -38.90 18.13
CA THR A 202 -29.14 -38.12 17.00
C THR A 202 -28.56 -36.72 16.96
N ASN A 203 -27.91 -36.36 15.86
CA ASN A 203 -27.52 -34.99 15.52
C ASN A 203 -28.65 -34.31 14.75
N GLU A 204 -28.91 -33.03 15.03
CA GLU A 204 -30.01 -32.26 14.45
C GLU A 204 -29.49 -30.95 13.84
N ALA A 205 -29.95 -30.66 12.61
CA ALA A 205 -29.72 -29.40 11.92
C ALA A 205 -31.04 -28.71 11.62
N ILE A 206 -31.12 -27.40 11.87
CA ILE A 206 -32.34 -26.62 11.81
C ILE A 206 -32.45 -25.87 10.49
N ARG A 207 -33.61 -26.03 9.84
CA ARG A 207 -33.95 -25.41 8.57
C ARG A 207 -34.30 -23.94 8.80
N ILE A 208 -33.97 -23.12 7.81
CA ILE A 208 -34.27 -21.68 7.85
C ILE A 208 -35.77 -21.49 7.61
N SER A 209 -36.47 -20.88 8.57
CA SER A 209 -37.89 -20.57 8.44
C SER A 209 -38.13 -19.46 7.40
N THR A 210 -39.30 -19.44 6.75
CA THR A 210 -39.66 -18.37 5.81
C THR A 210 -39.76 -17.01 6.50
N SER A 211 -40.19 -16.98 7.77
CA SER A 211 -40.19 -15.76 8.59
C SER A 211 -38.77 -15.26 8.87
N PHE A 212 -37.83 -16.14 9.18
CA PHE A 212 -36.45 -15.75 9.43
C PHE A 212 -35.70 -15.35 8.16
N ALA A 213 -36.01 -15.96 7.02
CA ALA A 213 -35.46 -15.54 5.73
C ALA A 213 -35.77 -14.07 5.40
N ALA A 214 -36.91 -13.53 5.83
CA ALA A 214 -37.22 -12.11 5.70
C ALA A 214 -36.31 -11.22 6.55
N VAL A 215 -35.93 -11.68 7.76
CA VAL A 215 -34.96 -11.00 8.63
C VAL A 215 -33.58 -11.00 7.99
N ILE A 216 -33.16 -12.15 7.44
CA ILE A 216 -31.90 -12.27 6.71
C ILE A 216 -31.86 -11.29 5.52
N ALA A 217 -32.94 -11.25 4.73
CA ALA A 217 -33.03 -10.37 3.57
C ALA A 217 -32.97 -8.88 3.96
N ASP A 218 -33.68 -8.47 5.03
CA ASP A 218 -33.59 -7.12 5.57
C ASP A 218 -32.16 -6.77 6.01
N GLN A 219 -31.50 -7.70 6.72
CA GLN A 219 -30.15 -7.52 7.21
C GLN A 219 -29.11 -7.38 6.08
N ILE A 220 -29.27 -8.15 4.99
CA ILE A 220 -28.45 -8.01 3.77
C ILE A 220 -28.70 -6.65 3.09
N ALA A 221 -29.94 -6.16 3.07
CA ALA A 221 -30.29 -4.94 2.36
C ALA A 221 -29.94 -3.66 3.15
N ASN A 222 -30.09 -3.66 4.47
CA ASN A 222 -30.19 -2.43 5.27
C ASN A 222 -29.10 -2.26 6.35
N ASN A 223 -28.26 -3.26 6.62
CA ASN A 223 -27.12 -3.14 7.56
C ASN A 223 -25.77 -3.03 6.80
N LEU A 224 -25.67 -2.09 5.87
CA LEU A 224 -24.37 -1.71 5.33
C LEU A 224 -23.63 -0.86 6.38
N PRO A 225 -22.33 -1.07 6.64
CA PRO A 225 -21.59 -0.26 7.60
C PRO A 225 -21.67 1.22 7.21
N ALA A 226 -21.82 2.11 8.20
CA ALA A 226 -21.88 3.55 7.97
C ALA A 226 -20.59 4.01 7.26
N ALA A 227 -20.75 4.78 6.18
CA ALA A 227 -19.63 5.29 5.40
C ALA A 227 -18.69 6.13 6.29
N LEU A 228 -17.46 5.65 6.47
CA LEU A 228 -16.38 6.37 7.13
C LEU A 228 -15.39 6.86 6.05
N TRP A 229 -15.49 8.16 5.77
CA TRP A 229 -14.50 9.10 5.19
C TRP A 229 -14.11 8.97 3.70
N PRO A 230 -13.83 10.12 3.02
CA PRO A 230 -13.58 10.15 1.59
C PRO A 230 -12.12 9.76 1.29
N VAL A 231 -11.92 8.92 0.27
CA VAL A 231 -10.60 8.64 -0.31
C VAL A 231 -10.38 9.48 -1.56
N SER A 232 -9.26 10.19 -1.61
CA SER A 232 -8.70 10.80 -2.82
C SER A 232 -7.60 9.91 -3.39
N SER A 233 -7.70 9.65 -4.70
CA SER A 233 -6.64 9.41 -5.70
C SER A 233 -5.72 8.18 -5.62
N ALA A 234 -5.81 7.37 -6.70
CA ALA A 234 -4.83 6.41 -7.25
C ALA A 234 -4.45 5.20 -6.37
N ASP A 235 -5.08 4.06 -6.66
CA ASP A 235 -4.69 2.70 -6.23
C ASP A 235 -3.22 2.43 -6.59
N ALA A 236 -2.42 1.90 -5.65
CA ALA A 236 -1.00 1.68 -5.86
C ALA A 236 -0.71 0.44 -6.74
N GLY A 237 -1.74 -0.19 -7.30
CA GLY A 237 -1.62 -1.33 -8.19
C GLY A 237 -1.55 -2.63 -7.40
N ASN A 238 -2.22 -3.65 -7.93
CA ASN A 238 -2.48 -4.91 -7.23
C ASN A 238 -1.51 -6.06 -7.60
N THR A 239 -0.45 -5.74 -8.35
CA THR A 239 0.56 -6.68 -8.85
C THR A 239 1.88 -5.96 -9.12
N VAL A 240 3.00 -6.71 -9.19
CA VAL A 240 4.32 -6.18 -9.63
C VAL A 240 4.25 -5.44 -10.98
N ALA A 241 3.41 -5.89 -11.92
CA ALA A 241 3.29 -5.28 -13.24
C ALA A 241 2.55 -3.95 -13.24
N THR A 242 1.68 -3.73 -12.26
CA THR A 242 0.86 -2.53 -12.11
C THR A 242 1.32 -1.65 -10.96
N ALA A 243 2.43 -2.02 -10.30
CA ALA A 243 2.94 -1.36 -9.11
C ALA A 243 3.14 0.15 -9.33
N ALA A 244 2.63 0.95 -8.39
CA ALA A 244 2.79 2.39 -8.43
C ALA A 244 4.23 2.77 -8.09
N ALA A 245 4.69 3.88 -8.65
CA ALA A 245 5.99 4.42 -8.32
C ALA A 245 6.05 4.82 -6.83
N PHE A 246 7.01 4.26 -6.12
CA PHE A 246 7.43 4.67 -4.79
C PHE A 246 8.88 5.14 -4.84
N ASN A 247 9.27 5.78 -3.76
CA ASN A 247 9.75 7.11 -3.92
C ASN A 247 10.54 7.53 -2.66
N LEU A 248 11.87 7.70 -2.72
CA LEU A 248 12.74 7.84 -1.54
C LEU A 248 13.55 9.16 -1.47
N PRO A 249 13.64 9.86 -0.30
CA PRO A 249 13.07 9.57 1.00
C PRO A 249 11.71 10.27 1.19
N VAL A 250 10.62 9.62 0.82
CA VAL A 250 9.28 10.21 0.91
C VAL A 250 8.29 9.21 1.52
N GLY A 251 7.22 9.75 2.09
CA GLY A 251 6.09 8.98 2.58
C GLY A 251 4.91 9.05 1.62
N THR A 252 4.30 7.90 1.34
CA THR A 252 2.97 7.83 0.74
C THR A 252 1.96 7.38 1.78
N SER A 253 0.71 7.75 1.57
CA SER A 253 -0.41 7.21 2.35
C SER A 253 -1.37 6.54 1.39
N GLY A 254 -1.90 5.42 1.81
CA GLY A 254 -2.84 4.64 1.02
C GLY A 254 -3.81 3.88 1.91
N THR A 255 -4.63 3.05 1.28
CA THR A 255 -5.57 2.17 1.98
C THR A 255 -5.54 0.82 1.32
N VAL A 256 -4.92 -0.15 1.97
CA VAL A 256 -5.01 -1.53 1.50
C VAL A 256 -6.28 -2.14 2.04
N GLY A 257 -6.96 -2.89 1.18
CA GLY A 257 -8.05 -3.77 1.56
C GLY A 257 -9.40 -3.31 1.05
N ASN A 258 -9.63 -2.11 0.50
CA ASN A 258 -10.97 -1.66 0.08
C ASN A 258 -11.68 -2.63 -0.91
N ASN A 259 -12.96 -2.40 -1.20
CA ASN A 259 -13.76 -3.28 -2.08
C ASN A 259 -13.31 -3.33 -3.55
N THR A 260 -12.29 -2.57 -3.92
CA THR A 260 -11.62 -2.56 -5.24
C THR A 260 -10.14 -2.92 -5.19
N ASP A 261 -9.53 -3.04 -4.01
CA ASP A 261 -8.09 -3.13 -3.79
C ASP A 261 -7.78 -4.05 -2.59
N SER A 262 -7.60 -5.34 -2.86
CA SER A 262 -7.65 -6.41 -1.84
C SER A 262 -6.50 -7.40 -1.87
N ASN A 263 -5.60 -7.25 -2.84
CA ASN A 263 -4.42 -8.07 -2.93
C ASN A 263 -3.25 -7.47 -2.12
N GLY A 264 -3.33 -6.18 -1.78
CA GLY A 264 -2.21 -5.40 -1.27
C GLY A 264 -1.86 -4.28 -2.24
N ASP A 265 -1.08 -3.33 -1.75
CA ASP A 265 -0.55 -2.23 -2.54
C ASP A 265 0.90 -2.56 -2.91
N TRP A 266 1.20 -2.58 -4.21
CA TRP A 266 2.55 -2.81 -4.72
C TRP A 266 3.21 -1.51 -5.11
N PHE A 267 4.33 -1.23 -4.48
CA PHE A 267 5.12 -0.05 -4.72
C PHE A 267 6.43 -0.44 -5.37
N LYS A 268 6.74 0.15 -6.52
CA LYS A 268 8.00 -0.06 -7.22
C LYS A 268 8.88 1.17 -7.08
N PHE A 269 10.12 0.98 -6.70
CA PHE A 269 11.11 2.05 -6.66
C PHE A 269 12.44 1.57 -7.25
N THR A 270 13.26 2.55 -7.65
CA THR A 270 14.67 2.32 -7.98
C THR A 270 15.47 2.86 -6.81
N ALA A 271 16.44 2.10 -6.31
CA ALA A 271 17.28 2.58 -5.23
C ALA A 271 18.15 3.73 -5.73
N ASP A 272 18.12 4.86 -5.03
CA ASP A 272 18.90 6.05 -5.39
C ASP A 272 20.38 5.81 -5.03
N TYR A 273 20.63 5.11 -3.93
CA TYR A 273 21.95 4.79 -3.43
C TYR A 273 22.12 3.31 -3.10
N SER A 274 23.37 2.85 -3.07
CA SER A 274 23.66 1.59 -2.41
C SER A 274 23.88 1.87 -0.93
N GLY A 275 23.27 1.09 -0.04
CA GLY A 275 23.34 1.38 1.39
C GLY A 275 22.19 0.77 2.15
N SER A 276 22.05 1.17 3.41
CA SER A 276 20.96 0.67 4.25
C SER A 276 19.72 1.50 4.02
N ALA A 277 18.63 0.90 3.58
CA ALA A 277 17.33 1.55 3.50
C ALA A 277 16.39 0.98 4.55
N THR A 278 15.52 1.83 5.10
CA THR A 278 14.49 1.45 6.06
C THR A 278 13.14 1.95 5.58
N TRP A 279 12.15 1.08 5.66
CA TRP A 279 10.75 1.44 5.45
C TRP A 279 9.97 1.21 6.72
N SER A 280 9.04 2.12 6.99
CA SER A 280 8.11 2.03 8.10
C SER A 280 6.68 2.17 7.57
N LEU A 281 5.82 1.24 7.97
CA LEU A 281 4.38 1.33 7.75
C LEU A 281 3.74 1.73 9.08
N THR A 282 3.09 2.90 9.11
CA THR A 282 2.51 3.46 10.33
C THR A 282 1.10 3.96 10.12
N GLY A 283 0.40 4.31 11.20
CA GLY A 283 -0.98 4.82 11.12
C GLY A 283 -1.99 3.72 10.78
N LEU A 284 -1.66 2.48 11.13
CA LEU A 284 -2.49 1.31 10.89
C LEU A 284 -3.74 1.35 11.77
N GLY A 285 -4.91 1.16 11.14
CA GLY A 285 -6.18 0.89 11.81
C GLY A 285 -6.49 -0.61 11.91
N ASN A 286 -5.86 -1.43 11.07
CA ASN A 286 -5.89 -2.90 11.11
C ASN A 286 -4.54 -3.46 10.61
N ASP A 287 -4.42 -4.78 10.71
CA ASP A 287 -3.17 -5.52 10.50
C ASP A 287 -2.75 -5.54 9.02
N LEU A 288 -1.61 -4.92 8.74
CA LEU A 288 -0.96 -4.92 7.44
C LEU A 288 0.50 -5.32 7.63
N ASP A 289 0.99 -6.21 6.79
CA ASP A 289 2.39 -6.59 6.74
C ASP A 289 3.15 -5.71 5.73
N LEU A 290 4.44 -5.53 5.98
CA LEU A 290 5.35 -4.88 5.04
C LEU A 290 6.40 -5.86 4.55
N VAL A 291 6.49 -6.07 3.23
CA VAL A 291 7.47 -6.95 2.60
C VAL A 291 8.28 -6.16 1.57
N LEU A 292 9.59 -6.38 1.54
CA LEU A 292 10.49 -5.90 0.50
C LEU A 292 10.95 -7.08 -0.34
N THR A 293 10.84 -6.98 -1.66
CA THR A 293 11.36 -7.97 -2.61
C THR A 293 12.30 -7.33 -3.64
N ASP A 294 13.10 -8.15 -4.30
CA ASP A 294 13.74 -7.76 -5.56
C ASP A 294 12.68 -7.62 -6.69
N ILE A 295 13.09 -7.12 -7.86
CA ILE A 295 12.19 -6.95 -9.01
C ILE A 295 11.59 -8.27 -9.55
N ASN A 296 12.16 -9.42 -9.19
CA ASN A 296 11.68 -10.74 -9.59
C ASN A 296 10.71 -11.35 -8.56
N GLY A 297 10.44 -10.66 -7.45
CA GLY A 297 9.55 -11.10 -6.38
C GLY A 297 10.22 -11.96 -5.29
N ASN A 298 11.56 -12.05 -5.26
CA ASN A 298 12.25 -12.74 -4.17
C ASN A 298 12.29 -11.86 -2.93
N VAL A 299 11.80 -12.37 -1.80
CA VAL A 299 11.78 -11.63 -0.53
C VAL A 299 13.19 -11.33 -0.04
N ILE A 300 13.46 -10.06 0.25
CA ILE A 300 14.69 -9.53 0.84
C ILE A 300 14.52 -9.33 2.35
N ALA A 301 13.42 -8.70 2.75
CA ALA A 301 13.09 -8.42 4.14
C ALA A 301 11.56 -8.37 4.34
N SER A 302 11.08 -8.65 5.55
CA SER A 302 9.66 -8.54 5.90
C SER A 302 9.46 -8.24 7.37
N SER A 303 8.39 -7.51 7.68
CA SER A 303 7.90 -7.23 9.04
C SER A 303 6.42 -7.58 9.10
N ARG A 304 6.00 -8.25 10.18
CA ARG A 304 4.67 -8.86 10.34
C ARG A 304 4.15 -8.77 11.78
N HIS A 305 4.20 -7.59 12.38
CA HIS A 305 3.68 -7.34 13.70
C HIS A 305 2.15 -7.30 13.70
N SER A 306 1.54 -8.20 14.46
CA SER A 306 0.08 -8.29 14.54
C SER A 306 -0.61 -6.98 14.96
N GLY A 307 -1.82 -6.76 14.45
CA GLY A 307 -2.76 -5.76 14.94
C GLY A 307 -2.58 -4.37 14.32
N VAL A 308 -2.23 -3.36 15.12
CA VAL A 308 -2.02 -1.98 14.64
C VAL A 308 -0.60 -1.49 14.94
N ALA A 309 0.29 -2.44 15.24
CA ALA A 309 1.68 -2.14 15.49
C ALA A 309 2.34 -1.69 14.20
N ASP A 310 3.22 -0.71 14.28
CA ASP A 310 3.97 -0.25 13.11
C ASP A 310 4.86 -1.37 12.57
N GLU A 311 4.92 -1.48 11.23
CA GLU A 311 5.86 -2.38 10.56
C GLU A 311 7.15 -1.65 10.21
N SER A 312 8.28 -2.36 10.25
CA SER A 312 9.50 -1.81 9.72
C SER A 312 10.44 -2.86 9.13
N VAL A 313 10.91 -2.61 7.92
CA VAL A 313 11.89 -3.44 7.23
C VAL A 313 13.14 -2.63 6.94
N THR A 314 14.31 -3.24 7.17
CA THR A 314 15.61 -2.66 6.82
C THR A 314 16.37 -3.62 5.93
N ALA A 315 16.96 -3.12 4.85
CA ALA A 315 17.73 -3.91 3.90
C ALA A 315 18.90 -3.13 3.32
N THR A 316 19.90 -3.85 2.79
CA THR A 316 20.96 -3.24 1.99
C THR A 316 20.57 -3.26 0.52
N LEU A 317 20.59 -2.09 -0.12
CA LEU A 317 20.25 -1.91 -1.53
C LEU A 317 21.48 -1.75 -2.41
N THR A 318 21.28 -1.98 -3.70
CA THR A 318 22.21 -1.64 -4.77
C THR A 318 21.58 -0.55 -5.62
N ALA A 319 22.28 0.57 -5.79
CA ALA A 319 21.78 1.70 -6.56
C ALA A 319 21.45 1.33 -8.00
N GLY A 320 20.44 1.98 -8.56
CA GLY A 320 19.93 1.69 -9.90
C GLY A 320 19.19 0.34 -10.01
N ALA A 321 19.27 -0.53 -9.00
CA ALA A 321 18.46 -1.73 -8.95
C ALA A 321 17.02 -1.39 -8.56
N GLN A 322 16.08 -2.15 -9.11
CA GLN A 322 14.66 -1.97 -8.85
C GLN A 322 14.18 -2.95 -7.80
N TYR A 323 13.29 -2.47 -6.95
CA TYR A 323 12.74 -3.20 -5.82
C TYR A 323 11.23 -2.98 -5.73
N ILE A 324 10.58 -3.86 -4.99
CA ILE A 324 9.15 -3.84 -4.76
C ILE A 324 8.89 -3.85 -3.26
N LEU A 325 8.07 -2.92 -2.80
CA LEU A 325 7.45 -2.94 -1.47
C LEU A 325 6.02 -3.42 -1.61
N GLU A 326 5.67 -4.42 -0.82
CA GLU A 326 4.33 -4.97 -0.76
C GLU A 326 3.75 -4.60 0.60
N VAL A 327 2.69 -3.78 0.57
CA VAL A 327 1.85 -3.56 1.74
C VAL A 327 0.72 -4.58 1.65
N LEU A 328 0.79 -5.61 2.49
CA LEU A 328 -0.09 -6.76 2.36
C LEU A 328 -1.15 -6.71 3.46
N PRO A 329 -2.44 -6.86 3.16
CA PRO A 329 -3.43 -7.00 4.20
C PRO A 329 -3.22 -8.32 4.89
N VAL A 330 -2.99 -8.29 6.19
CA VAL A 330 -3.07 -9.50 6.97
C VAL A 330 -4.55 -9.82 7.01
N ALA A 331 -4.89 -10.98 6.46
CA ALA A 331 -6.21 -11.52 6.67
C ALA A 331 -7.30 -10.63 6.00
N GLY A 332 -6.99 -10.00 4.86
CA GLY A 332 -7.94 -9.16 4.11
C GLY A 332 -8.48 -7.94 4.87
N LEU A 333 -7.84 -7.56 5.98
CA LEU A 333 -8.29 -6.45 6.80
C LEU A 333 -7.97 -5.10 6.12
N HIS A 334 -8.95 -4.20 6.19
CA HIS A 334 -8.86 -2.86 5.61
C HIS A 334 -8.08 -1.95 6.53
N SER A 335 -6.98 -1.39 6.07
CA SER A 335 -6.31 -0.35 6.84
C SER A 335 -5.84 0.77 5.96
N GLY A 336 -6.12 1.99 6.40
CA GLY A 336 -5.30 3.12 6.01
C GLY A 336 -3.89 2.93 6.56
N TYR A 337 -2.91 3.44 5.83
CA TYR A 337 -1.52 3.39 6.25
C TYR A 337 -0.77 4.61 5.75
N THR A 338 0.37 4.85 6.36
CA THR A 338 1.41 5.75 5.91
C THR A 338 2.68 4.94 5.76
N LEU A 339 3.10 4.69 4.52
CA LEU A 339 4.36 4.04 4.20
C LEU A 339 5.41 5.12 4.01
N LYS A 340 6.48 5.09 4.79
CA LYS A 340 7.65 5.97 4.64
C LYS A 340 8.88 5.14 4.37
N GLY A 341 9.73 5.61 3.45
CA GLY A 341 11.03 5.02 3.22
C GLY A 341 12.14 6.05 3.38
N THR A 342 13.27 5.60 3.88
CA THR A 342 14.51 6.38 3.91
C THR A 342 15.67 5.51 3.45
N GLU A 343 16.50 6.05 2.57
CA GLU A 343 17.80 5.47 2.28
C GLU A 343 18.86 6.14 3.14
N THR A 344 19.76 5.32 3.68
CA THR A 344 21.02 5.77 4.28
C THR A 344 22.11 5.32 3.32
N PRO A 345 22.65 6.25 2.51
CA PRO A 345 23.72 5.94 1.58
C PRO A 345 24.88 5.26 2.29
N THR A 346 25.56 4.35 1.61
CA THR A 346 26.88 3.90 2.06
C THR A 346 27.77 5.14 2.18
N ALA A 347 28.61 5.20 3.22
CA ALA A 347 29.57 6.30 3.31
C ALA A 347 30.55 6.19 2.13
N GLY A 348 30.67 7.24 1.34
CA GLY A 348 31.63 7.28 0.23
C GLY A 348 33.06 7.48 0.71
N THR A 349 33.96 7.54 -0.27
CA THR A 349 35.40 7.61 -0.14
C THR A 349 36.01 8.80 -0.88
N ALA A 350 37.17 9.24 -0.42
CA ALA A 350 37.98 10.21 -1.13
C ALA A 350 39.02 9.47 -1.98
N LEU A 351 38.92 9.61 -3.30
CA LEU A 351 39.77 8.94 -4.28
C LEU A 351 40.59 9.99 -5.03
N THR A 352 41.86 9.70 -5.28
CA THR A 352 42.74 10.57 -6.07
C THR A 352 43.55 9.72 -7.02
N GLY A 353 43.39 9.99 -8.32
CA GLY A 353 44.16 9.28 -9.35
C GLY A 353 45.67 9.56 -9.25
N THR A 354 46.45 8.73 -9.91
CA THR A 354 47.92 8.82 -9.91
C THR A 354 48.49 9.88 -10.87
N GLY A 355 47.67 10.43 -11.78
CA GLY A 355 48.09 11.40 -12.80
C GLY A 355 48.69 10.76 -14.06
N ARG A 356 48.53 9.44 -14.24
CA ARG A 356 49.04 8.69 -15.39
C ARG A 356 47.90 8.45 -16.38
N SER A 357 48.17 8.56 -17.68
CA SER A 357 47.19 8.15 -18.70
C SER A 357 46.91 6.65 -18.66
N GLY A 358 45.66 6.26 -18.94
CA GLY A 358 45.17 4.88 -18.97
C GLY A 358 44.70 4.33 -17.62
N GLU A 359 44.70 5.16 -16.56
CA GLU A 359 44.16 4.77 -15.26
C GLU A 359 42.63 4.72 -15.28
N LEU A 360 42.07 3.69 -14.63
CA LEU A 360 40.66 3.60 -14.24
C LEU A 360 40.55 3.99 -12.77
N ILE A 361 39.80 5.05 -12.49
CA ILE A 361 39.43 5.46 -11.14
C ILE A 361 37.99 4.99 -10.92
N ALA A 362 37.84 3.93 -10.13
CA ALA A 362 36.54 3.37 -9.79
C ALA A 362 36.14 3.83 -8.39
N GLY A 363 35.01 4.52 -8.30
CA GLY A 363 34.37 4.83 -7.04
C GLY A 363 33.69 3.63 -6.41
N THR A 364 32.96 3.92 -5.36
CA THR A 364 32.22 2.99 -4.54
C THR A 364 30.74 3.09 -4.87
N ALA A 365 29.91 2.84 -3.86
CA ALA A 365 28.47 2.84 -4.01
C ALA A 365 27.82 3.89 -3.07
N GLY A 366 28.65 4.75 -2.49
CA GLY A 366 28.27 5.89 -1.67
C GLY A 366 28.89 7.17 -2.20
N ALA A 367 28.39 8.33 -1.79
CA ALA A 367 28.80 9.65 -2.30
C ALA A 367 30.32 9.91 -2.20
N ASP A 368 31.02 9.73 -3.31
CA ASP A 368 32.46 9.79 -3.42
C ASP A 368 32.96 11.19 -3.78
N LEU A 369 34.14 11.53 -3.27
CA LEU A 369 34.93 12.66 -3.76
C LEU A 369 36.07 12.13 -4.63
N ILE A 370 35.93 12.25 -5.94
CA ILE A 370 36.90 11.75 -6.90
C ILE A 370 37.70 12.91 -7.47
N VAL A 371 39.01 12.90 -7.26
CA VAL A 371 39.94 13.80 -7.95
C VAL A 371 40.52 13.05 -9.14
N ALA A 372 40.11 13.44 -10.34
CA ALA A 372 40.64 12.94 -11.61
C ALA A 372 41.76 13.88 -12.09
N PRO A 373 43.03 13.59 -11.78
CA PRO A 373 44.16 14.49 -12.06
C PRO A 373 44.48 14.56 -13.57
N ASP A 374 45.66 15.10 -13.89
CA ASP A 374 46.15 15.19 -15.27
C ASP A 374 46.28 13.82 -15.97
N GLY A 375 46.14 13.80 -17.29
CA GLY A 375 46.28 12.60 -18.11
C GLY A 375 44.96 12.12 -18.71
N ASN A 376 45.03 11.10 -19.58
CA ASN A 376 43.83 10.56 -20.23
C ASN A 376 43.26 9.40 -19.40
N ASN A 377 42.13 9.56 -18.73
CA ASN A 377 41.65 8.62 -17.71
C ASN A 377 40.18 8.22 -17.88
N SER A 378 39.84 7.02 -17.39
CA SER A 378 38.46 6.57 -17.24
C SER A 378 38.05 6.70 -15.78
N ILE A 379 36.86 7.25 -15.55
CA ILE A 379 36.26 7.41 -14.23
C ILE A 379 34.90 6.73 -14.29
N ALA A 380 34.67 5.84 -13.33
CA ALA A 380 33.36 5.26 -13.05
C ALA A 380 33.07 5.56 -11.59
N ALA A 381 32.30 6.62 -11.31
CA ALA A 381 32.08 7.08 -9.95
C ALA A 381 31.18 6.12 -9.17
N GLY A 382 30.22 5.52 -9.86
CA GLY A 382 29.53 4.32 -9.39
C GLY A 382 28.13 4.69 -8.95
N ALA A 383 27.87 4.64 -7.66
CA ALA A 383 26.59 5.07 -7.14
C ALA A 383 26.78 5.99 -5.96
N GLY A 384 25.81 6.87 -5.71
CA GLY A 384 26.01 7.97 -4.77
C GLY A 384 25.79 9.29 -5.48
N ASP A 385 25.62 10.36 -4.70
CA ASP A 385 25.75 11.70 -5.27
C ASP A 385 27.24 12.06 -5.30
N ASP A 386 27.92 11.72 -6.39
CA ASP A 386 29.37 11.80 -6.48
C ASP A 386 29.84 13.19 -6.91
N ARG A 387 31.02 13.56 -6.43
CA ARG A 387 31.70 14.79 -6.85
C ARG A 387 33.03 14.47 -7.51
N ILE A 388 33.09 14.71 -8.80
CA ILE A 388 34.25 14.43 -9.66
C ILE A 388 34.94 15.74 -10.01
N ILE A 389 36.12 15.99 -9.44
CA ILE A 389 36.97 17.13 -9.76
C ILE A 389 37.84 16.78 -10.97
N ILE A 390 37.67 17.53 -12.06
CA ILE A 390 38.26 17.23 -13.36
C ILE A 390 39.54 18.06 -13.57
N GLY A 391 40.67 17.38 -13.70
CA GLY A 391 41.98 17.91 -14.12
C GLY A 391 42.18 17.88 -15.64
N SER A 392 43.42 18.13 -16.10
CA SER A 392 43.72 18.25 -17.54
C SER A 392 43.85 16.89 -18.26
N GLY A 393 43.83 16.89 -19.61
CA GLY A 393 43.84 15.66 -20.40
C GLY A 393 42.46 15.01 -20.54
N ALA A 394 42.29 14.16 -21.54
CA ALA A 394 40.98 13.66 -21.97
C ALA A 394 40.36 12.66 -20.97
N LYS A 395 39.15 12.92 -20.50
CA LYS A 395 38.44 12.07 -19.53
C LYS A 395 37.25 11.33 -20.16
N THR A 396 37.10 10.07 -19.83
CA THR A 396 35.85 9.33 -20.00
C THR A 396 35.23 9.19 -18.62
N ILE A 397 34.12 9.88 -18.37
CA ILE A 397 33.48 9.96 -17.07
C ILE A 397 32.09 9.36 -17.17
N ASP A 398 31.82 8.42 -16.28
CA ASP A 398 30.50 7.91 -15.95
C ASP A 398 30.24 8.23 -14.48
N GLY A 399 29.29 9.13 -14.19
CA GLY A 399 28.91 9.43 -12.80
C GLY A 399 28.17 8.24 -12.21
N GLY A 400 27.15 7.76 -12.91
CA GLY A 400 26.50 6.50 -12.62
C GLY A 400 25.10 6.74 -12.05
N ALA A 401 24.80 6.18 -10.88
CA ALA A 401 23.49 6.31 -10.25
C ALA A 401 23.52 7.32 -9.10
N GLY A 402 22.57 8.26 -9.10
CA GLY A 402 22.52 9.36 -8.14
C GLY A 402 22.53 10.69 -8.88
N TYR A 403 22.81 11.78 -8.15
CA TYR A 403 22.97 13.12 -8.71
C TYR A 403 24.42 13.55 -8.65
N ASP A 404 25.10 13.43 -9.79
CA ASP A 404 26.54 13.57 -9.85
C ASP A 404 26.98 14.97 -10.28
N VAL A 405 28.15 15.37 -9.80
CA VAL A 405 28.78 16.65 -10.08
C VAL A 405 30.10 16.45 -10.79
N ALA A 406 30.17 16.86 -12.06
CA ALA A 406 31.43 17.11 -12.75
C ALA A 406 31.89 18.55 -12.45
N ALA A 407 32.88 18.70 -11.58
CA ALA A 407 33.45 19.97 -11.18
C ALA A 407 34.71 20.32 -11.99
N PHE A 408 34.60 21.35 -12.81
CA PHE A 408 35.71 21.94 -13.55
C PHE A 408 36.36 23.05 -12.72
N LEU A 409 37.68 23.19 -12.85
CA LEU A 409 38.47 24.19 -12.10
C LEU A 409 38.40 25.61 -12.69
N GLY A 410 37.70 25.81 -13.81
CA GLY A 410 37.65 27.07 -14.57
C GLY A 410 36.23 27.58 -14.79
N GLN A 411 36.14 28.68 -15.54
CA GLN A 411 34.85 29.33 -15.82
C GLN A 411 34.13 28.63 -16.98
N GLN A 412 32.81 28.68 -16.99
CA GLN A 412 32.01 28.08 -18.07
C GLN A 412 32.41 28.63 -19.47
N SER A 413 32.75 29.92 -19.55
CA SER A 413 33.17 30.57 -20.80
C SER A 413 34.50 30.07 -21.38
N GLU A 414 35.28 29.32 -20.60
CA GLU A 414 36.55 28.72 -21.00
C GLU A 414 36.38 27.32 -21.63
N LEU A 415 35.14 26.80 -21.66
CA LEU A 415 34.79 25.49 -22.19
C LEU A 415 33.92 25.59 -23.44
N ASN A 416 34.23 24.77 -24.44
CA ASN A 416 33.36 24.49 -25.58
C ASN A 416 32.88 23.05 -25.45
N PHE A 417 31.59 22.84 -25.19
CA PHE A 417 30.98 21.52 -25.07
C PHE A 417 29.70 21.43 -25.91
N THR A 418 29.29 20.19 -26.19
CA THR A 418 27.98 19.87 -26.76
C THR A 418 27.24 18.94 -25.81
N VAL A 419 25.95 19.23 -25.56
CA VAL A 419 25.07 18.36 -24.78
C VAL A 419 24.13 17.63 -25.74
N ASN A 420 24.13 16.30 -25.69
CA ASN A 420 23.08 15.50 -26.31
C ASN A 420 21.84 15.50 -25.40
N ARG A 421 20.82 16.27 -25.76
CA ARG A 421 19.59 16.38 -24.96
C ARG A 421 18.78 15.08 -24.87
N THR A 422 19.05 14.10 -25.72
CA THR A 422 18.36 12.79 -25.65
C THR A 422 18.97 11.91 -24.57
N THR A 423 20.29 11.94 -24.41
CA THR A 423 21.01 11.01 -23.53
C THR A 423 21.67 11.67 -22.33
N GLY A 424 21.67 13.01 -22.25
CA GLY A 424 22.44 13.77 -21.26
C GLY A 424 23.96 13.77 -21.51
N ALA A 425 24.46 13.02 -22.49
CA ALA A 425 25.89 12.90 -22.74
C ALA A 425 26.49 14.24 -23.14
N VAL A 426 27.62 14.59 -22.53
CA VAL A 426 28.38 15.80 -22.80
C VAL A 426 29.70 15.46 -23.45
N THR A 427 29.97 16.10 -24.58
CA THR A 427 31.27 16.00 -25.25
C THR A 427 31.96 17.35 -25.21
N LEU A 428 33.16 17.37 -24.64
CA LEU A 428 33.98 18.56 -24.54
C LEU A 428 34.90 18.69 -25.76
N SER A 429 34.67 19.72 -26.56
CA SER A 429 35.45 20.04 -27.75
C SER A 429 36.78 20.71 -27.38
N SER A 430 36.79 21.54 -26.33
CA SER A 430 38.00 22.15 -25.77
C SER A 430 37.74 22.76 -24.40
N TYR A 431 38.71 22.65 -23.49
CA TYR A 431 38.80 23.45 -22.27
C TYR A 431 40.19 24.05 -22.18
N SER A 432 40.26 25.36 -22.03
CA SER A 432 41.50 26.10 -21.81
C SER A 432 41.24 27.23 -20.84
N ASN A 433 41.77 27.13 -19.62
CA ASN A 433 41.66 28.23 -18.68
C ASN A 433 42.57 29.41 -19.07
N SER A 434 42.30 30.56 -18.47
CA SER A 434 43.04 31.81 -18.71
C SER A 434 44.56 31.74 -18.41
N SER A 435 45.03 30.66 -17.77
CA SER A 435 46.45 30.38 -17.46
C SER A 435 47.10 29.36 -18.41
N ALA A 436 46.37 28.77 -19.38
CA ALA A 436 46.79 27.73 -20.31
C ALA A 436 47.38 26.44 -19.68
N THR A 437 47.25 26.27 -18.37
CA THR A 437 47.81 25.12 -17.62
C THR A 437 46.88 23.91 -17.65
N LEU A 438 45.57 24.12 -17.81
CA LEU A 438 44.58 23.07 -17.99
C LEU A 438 44.15 23.05 -19.45
N THR A 439 44.51 21.98 -20.16
CA THR A 439 44.01 21.69 -21.51
C THR A 439 43.33 20.33 -21.52
N SER A 440 42.05 20.28 -21.91
CA SER A 440 41.39 19.01 -22.24
C SER A 440 40.60 19.15 -23.54
N THR A 441 40.64 18.09 -24.34
CA THR A 441 39.87 17.95 -25.59
C THR A 441 39.42 16.52 -25.69
N GLY A 442 38.13 16.28 -25.96
CA GLY A 442 37.57 14.94 -26.12
C GLY A 442 37.04 14.32 -24.83
N ASP A 443 36.77 15.11 -23.79
CA ASP A 443 36.11 14.57 -22.60
C ASP A 443 34.70 14.10 -22.97
N THR A 444 34.34 12.92 -22.51
CA THR A 444 32.99 12.35 -22.65
C THR A 444 32.45 12.12 -21.26
N ILE A 445 31.32 12.76 -20.94
CA ILE A 445 30.69 12.72 -19.62
C ILE A 445 29.28 12.17 -19.79
N THR A 446 28.96 11.13 -19.04
CA THR A 446 27.64 10.49 -18.97
C THR A 446 27.21 10.30 -17.53
N GLY A 447 25.90 10.21 -17.29
CA GLY A 447 25.33 10.04 -15.95
C GLY A 447 25.79 11.13 -14.98
N VAL A 448 25.75 12.40 -15.42
CA VAL A 448 26.10 13.55 -14.58
C VAL A 448 25.06 14.64 -14.78
N GLU A 449 24.47 15.08 -13.68
CA GLU A 449 23.35 16.02 -13.66
C GLU A 449 23.84 17.46 -13.46
N PHE A 450 25.02 17.65 -12.86
CA PHE A 450 25.58 18.97 -12.59
C PHE A 450 26.98 19.15 -13.18
N LEU A 451 27.11 20.06 -14.15
CA LEU A 451 28.42 20.56 -14.55
C LEU A 451 28.70 21.84 -13.77
N GLN A 452 29.59 21.75 -12.80
CA GLN A 452 29.94 22.88 -11.95
C GLN A 452 31.23 23.54 -12.44
N PHE A 453 31.16 24.86 -12.60
CA PHE A 453 32.26 25.73 -12.95
C PHE A 453 32.57 26.66 -11.77
N SER A 454 33.65 27.43 -11.86
CA SER A 454 33.98 28.41 -10.82
C SER A 454 32.98 29.57 -10.72
N ASP A 455 32.22 29.85 -11.79
CA ASP A 455 31.31 30.99 -11.93
C ASP A 455 29.83 30.61 -12.09
N SER A 456 29.54 29.37 -12.48
CA SER A 456 28.18 28.91 -12.74
C SER A 456 28.02 27.40 -12.53
N THR A 457 26.79 26.91 -12.65
CA THR A 457 26.51 25.47 -12.73
C THR A 457 25.46 25.24 -13.78
N LEU A 458 25.69 24.25 -14.65
CA LEU A 458 24.72 23.80 -15.65
C LEU A 458 24.06 22.52 -15.18
N PHE A 459 22.76 22.45 -15.37
CA PHE A 459 21.90 21.37 -14.89
C PHE A 459 21.44 20.54 -16.08
N LEU A 460 21.67 19.24 -16.06
CA LEU A 460 21.23 18.26 -17.06
C LEU A 460 20.19 17.35 -16.40
N LEU A 461 18.93 17.75 -16.49
CA LEU A 461 17.88 17.17 -15.67
C LEU A 461 16.74 16.61 -16.51
N GLY A 462 16.16 15.50 -16.06
CA GLY A 462 14.94 14.94 -16.63
C GLY A 462 13.75 15.91 -16.56
N PRO A 463 12.63 15.64 -17.25
CA PRO A 463 11.49 16.56 -17.31
C PRO A 463 10.90 16.92 -15.93
N SER A 464 10.84 15.96 -15.01
CA SER A 464 10.33 16.14 -13.65
C SER A 464 11.27 17.02 -12.83
N GLN A 465 12.55 16.69 -12.77
CA GLN A 465 13.58 17.46 -12.06
C GLN A 465 13.74 18.86 -12.64
N ALA A 466 13.64 19.03 -13.96
CA ALA A 466 13.68 20.33 -14.60
C ALA A 466 12.49 21.20 -14.18
N ALA A 467 11.31 20.61 -13.94
CA ALA A 467 10.16 21.34 -13.37
C ALA A 467 10.42 21.77 -11.92
N VAL A 468 11.09 20.93 -11.12
CA VAL A 468 11.50 21.24 -9.74
C VAL A 468 12.53 22.36 -9.70
N ALA A 469 13.53 22.34 -10.59
CA ALA A 469 14.52 23.41 -10.71
C ALA A 469 13.85 24.77 -11.05
N ARG A 470 12.84 24.74 -11.94
CA ARG A 470 12.04 25.95 -12.24
C ARG A 470 11.15 26.37 -11.07
N LEU A 471 10.62 25.43 -10.30
CA LEU A 471 9.84 25.72 -9.10
C LEU A 471 10.70 26.42 -8.05
N TYR A 472 11.93 25.95 -7.86
CA TYR A 472 12.91 26.52 -6.93
C TYR A 472 13.22 27.96 -7.29
N THR A 473 13.56 28.23 -8.55
CA THR A 473 13.83 29.61 -8.97
C THR A 473 12.56 30.47 -8.96
N SER A 474 11.37 29.89 -9.16
CA SER A 474 10.10 30.62 -9.03
C SER A 474 9.77 31.03 -7.60
N ALA A 475 10.07 30.17 -6.63
CA ALA A 475 9.81 30.43 -5.22
C ALA A 475 10.82 31.41 -4.62
N PHE A 476 12.10 31.29 -4.99
CA PHE A 476 13.19 31.98 -4.28
C PHE A 476 13.92 33.04 -5.13
N GLY A 477 13.61 33.14 -6.43
CA GLY A 477 14.19 34.15 -7.31
C GLY A 477 15.69 33.98 -7.58
N ARG A 478 16.24 32.78 -7.39
CA ARG A 478 17.65 32.44 -7.60
C ARG A 478 17.82 31.04 -8.18
N THR A 479 18.92 30.81 -8.89
CA THR A 479 19.33 29.46 -9.31
C THR A 479 19.54 28.58 -8.08
N PRO A 480 19.08 27.32 -8.11
CA PRO A 480 19.35 26.38 -7.01
C PRO A 480 20.85 26.17 -6.82
N ASP A 481 21.29 26.03 -5.58
CA ASP A 481 22.60 25.43 -5.31
C ASP A 481 22.52 23.91 -5.52
N VAL A 482 23.67 23.26 -5.77
CA VAL A 482 23.73 21.82 -6.08
C VAL A 482 23.12 20.98 -4.96
N GLY A 483 23.49 21.23 -3.70
CA GLY A 483 22.96 20.45 -2.57
C GLY A 483 21.45 20.63 -2.39
N GLY A 484 20.98 21.86 -2.49
CA GLY A 484 19.57 22.20 -2.49
C GLY A 484 18.82 21.53 -3.63
N MET A 485 19.32 21.56 -4.87
CA MET A 485 18.68 20.89 -6.00
C MET A 485 18.67 19.38 -5.82
N THR A 486 19.81 18.78 -5.44
CA THR A 486 19.96 17.34 -5.23
C THR A 486 18.89 16.81 -4.26
N ALA A 487 18.71 17.47 -3.11
CA ALA A 487 17.67 17.09 -2.16
C ALA A 487 16.25 17.12 -2.75
N GLN A 488 15.94 18.10 -3.61
CA GLN A 488 14.61 18.20 -4.23
C GLN A 488 14.44 17.27 -5.43
N ALA A 489 15.54 16.94 -6.08
CA ALA A 489 15.56 16.02 -7.21
C ALA A 489 15.36 14.59 -6.72
N HIS A 490 16.03 14.20 -5.62
CA HIS A 490 15.71 13.00 -4.84
C HIS A 490 14.26 13.00 -4.39
N ALA A 491 13.73 14.08 -3.81
CA ALA A 491 12.30 14.15 -3.46
C ALA A 491 11.35 13.98 -4.67
N SER A 492 11.81 14.30 -5.89
CA SER A 492 11.04 14.14 -7.13
C SER A 492 11.20 12.78 -7.80
N ASP A 493 12.36 12.14 -7.71
CA ASP A 493 12.52 10.71 -8.04
C ASP A 493 11.77 9.85 -7.03
N ALA A 494 11.70 10.40 -5.83
CA ALA A 494 10.75 10.07 -4.81
C ALA A 494 9.34 10.60 -5.06
N GLY A 495 8.98 10.92 -6.31
CA GLY A 495 7.65 11.30 -6.79
C GLY A 495 6.74 12.05 -5.83
N THR A 496 7.34 12.87 -4.97
CA THR A 496 6.67 14.00 -4.34
C THR A 496 6.15 14.81 -5.48
N SER A 497 4.84 15.05 -5.50
CA SER A 497 4.25 15.80 -6.59
C SER A 497 4.86 17.20 -6.63
N LEU A 498 4.95 17.79 -7.83
CA LEU A 498 5.41 19.18 -7.96
C LEU A 498 4.56 20.14 -7.11
N LEU A 499 3.28 19.81 -6.90
CA LEU A 499 2.38 20.57 -6.06
C LEU A 499 2.76 20.48 -4.57
N ASP A 500 3.12 19.29 -4.08
CA ASP A 500 3.58 19.10 -2.71
C ASP A 500 4.94 19.76 -2.46
N LEU A 501 5.85 19.70 -3.42
CA LEU A 501 7.09 20.49 -3.39
C LEU A 501 6.80 21.99 -3.37
N ALA A 502 5.83 22.46 -4.14
CA ALA A 502 5.43 23.87 -4.14
C ALA A 502 4.86 24.31 -2.78
N ARG A 503 4.05 23.45 -2.13
CA ARG A 503 3.59 23.69 -0.74
C ARG A 503 4.75 23.76 0.23
N ALA A 504 5.70 22.83 0.13
CA ALA A 504 6.89 22.81 0.99
C ALA A 504 7.73 24.08 0.81
N PHE A 505 7.93 24.55 -0.43
CA PHE A 505 8.70 25.75 -0.70
C PHE A 505 7.99 26.99 -0.15
N LEU A 506 6.67 27.11 -0.33
CA LEU A 506 5.91 28.21 0.26
C LEU A 506 5.96 28.21 1.78
N ASN A 507 5.97 27.04 2.42
CA ASN A 507 6.02 26.90 3.88
C ASN A 507 7.44 27.03 4.46
N SER A 508 8.47 27.00 3.62
CA SER A 508 9.86 27.19 4.06
C SER A 508 10.12 28.60 4.59
N PRO A 509 11.13 28.82 5.43
CA PRO A 509 11.49 30.17 5.90
C PRO A 509 11.74 31.17 4.76
N GLU A 510 12.42 30.75 3.69
CA GLU A 510 12.68 31.60 2.51
C GLU A 510 11.38 31.91 1.75
N GLY A 511 10.51 30.91 1.56
CA GLY A 511 9.21 31.10 0.93
C GLY A 511 8.28 32.01 1.72
N GLN A 512 8.22 31.83 3.04
CA GLN A 512 7.46 32.72 3.92
C GLN A 512 8.02 34.16 3.87
N SER A 513 9.33 34.34 3.73
CA SER A 513 9.91 35.68 3.57
C SER A 513 9.44 36.40 2.30
N HIS A 514 9.14 35.66 1.23
CA HIS A 514 8.63 36.20 -0.02
C HIS A 514 7.09 36.31 -0.06
N PHE A 515 6.38 35.36 0.56
CA PHE A 515 4.97 35.11 0.28
C PHE A 515 4.03 35.11 1.50
N ALA A 516 4.52 35.33 2.72
CA ALA A 516 3.68 35.37 3.93
C ALA A 516 2.79 36.62 3.96
N THR A 517 1.66 36.54 3.26
CA THR A 517 0.64 37.60 3.21
C THR A 517 -0.76 37.00 3.10
N ALA A 518 -1.75 37.58 3.77
CA ALA A 518 -3.15 37.18 3.58
C ALA A 518 -3.74 37.74 2.27
N ASP A 519 -3.09 38.72 1.64
CA ASP A 519 -3.59 39.39 0.43
C ASP A 519 -3.13 38.66 -0.85
N ASN A 520 -4.11 38.21 -1.65
CA ASN A 520 -3.87 37.55 -2.93
C ASN A 520 -3.19 38.46 -3.96
N THR A 521 -3.45 39.78 -3.93
CA THR A 521 -2.81 40.74 -4.83
C THR A 521 -1.32 40.89 -4.53
N ALA A 522 -0.98 41.00 -3.25
CA ALA A 522 0.40 41.02 -2.79
C ALA A 522 1.14 39.72 -3.13
N TYR A 523 0.49 38.57 -2.94
CA TYR A 523 1.06 37.26 -3.31
C TYR A 523 1.37 37.15 -4.80
N VAL A 524 0.40 37.47 -5.68
CA VAL A 524 0.61 37.40 -7.13
C VAL A 524 1.71 38.38 -7.56
N THR A 525 1.72 39.60 -7.02
CA THR A 525 2.76 40.58 -7.34
C THR A 525 4.15 40.08 -6.95
N ALA A 526 4.30 39.47 -5.78
CA ALA A 526 5.55 38.86 -5.36
C ALA A 526 5.96 37.71 -6.30
N LEU A 527 5.01 36.86 -6.70
CA LEU A 527 5.27 35.73 -7.60
C LEU A 527 5.79 36.16 -8.98
N TYR A 528 5.24 37.23 -9.56
CA TYR A 528 5.76 37.78 -10.81
C TYR A 528 7.21 38.27 -10.66
N LYS A 529 7.55 38.89 -9.53
CA LYS A 529 8.91 39.38 -9.27
C LYS A 529 9.90 38.24 -9.07
N THR A 530 9.57 37.26 -8.23
CA THR A 530 10.48 36.15 -7.94
C THR A 530 10.60 35.22 -9.15
N ALA A 531 9.49 34.83 -9.76
CA ALA A 531 9.49 33.85 -10.85
C ALA A 531 9.91 34.45 -12.18
N LEU A 532 9.44 35.65 -12.53
CA LEU A 532 9.61 36.19 -13.87
C LEU A 532 10.56 37.41 -13.90
N GLY A 533 11.04 37.86 -12.75
CA GLY A 533 11.96 38.99 -12.66
C GLY A 533 11.33 40.34 -13.04
N ARG A 534 10.00 40.45 -13.04
CA ARG A 534 9.28 41.66 -13.48
C ARG A 534 7.99 41.91 -12.70
N ASP A 535 7.45 43.11 -12.80
CA ASP A 535 6.10 43.42 -12.32
C ASP A 535 5.02 42.80 -13.23
N PRO A 536 3.84 42.44 -12.68
CA PRO A 536 2.71 42.05 -13.50
C PRO A 536 2.11 43.24 -14.24
N ASP A 537 1.61 43.02 -15.46
CA ASP A 537 0.68 43.96 -16.08
C ASP A 537 -0.71 43.86 -15.41
N ALA A 538 -1.53 44.90 -15.58
CA ALA A 538 -2.83 44.99 -14.90
C ALA A 538 -3.78 43.82 -15.25
N ALA A 539 -3.76 43.34 -16.49
CA ALA A 539 -4.63 42.25 -16.92
C ALA A 539 -4.13 40.90 -16.37
N GLY A 540 -2.84 40.64 -16.46
CA GLY A 540 -2.19 39.45 -15.91
C GLY A 540 -2.41 39.32 -14.40
N LEU A 541 -2.22 40.42 -13.65
CA LEU A 541 -2.49 40.46 -12.20
C LEU A 541 -3.93 40.08 -11.90
N GLN A 542 -4.89 40.70 -12.58
CA GLN A 542 -6.31 40.50 -12.32
C GLN A 542 -6.76 39.05 -12.57
N VAL A 543 -6.25 38.42 -13.63
CA VAL A 543 -6.57 37.01 -13.95
C VAL A 543 -6.14 36.08 -12.82
N GLN A 544 -4.90 36.22 -12.34
CA GLN A 544 -4.37 35.33 -11.30
C GLN A 544 -5.03 35.59 -9.94
N VAL A 545 -5.28 36.85 -9.59
CA VAL A 545 -5.99 37.20 -8.33
C VAL A 545 -7.41 36.64 -8.34
N ASN A 546 -8.13 36.72 -9.46
CA ASN A 546 -9.46 36.14 -9.59
C ASN A 546 -9.45 34.62 -9.41
N ALA A 547 -8.43 33.93 -9.95
CA ALA A 547 -8.29 32.48 -9.76
C ALA A 547 -8.10 32.09 -8.29
N LEU A 548 -7.26 32.82 -7.55
CA LEU A 548 -7.07 32.59 -6.11
C LEU A 548 -8.36 32.89 -5.32
N ASN A 549 -9.06 33.98 -5.65
CA ASN A 549 -10.33 34.33 -5.02
C ASN A 549 -11.45 33.29 -5.31
N ALA A 550 -11.35 32.57 -6.43
CA ALA A 550 -12.24 31.47 -6.78
C ALA A 550 -11.86 30.12 -6.14
N GLY A 551 -10.81 30.09 -5.30
CA GLY A 551 -10.40 28.90 -4.54
C GLY A 551 -9.20 28.14 -5.11
N LEU A 552 -8.49 28.67 -6.12
CA LEU A 552 -7.22 28.09 -6.56
C LEU A 552 -6.19 28.16 -5.43
N GLU A 553 -5.51 27.05 -5.16
CA GLU A 553 -4.42 27.02 -4.18
C GLU A 553 -3.21 27.84 -4.65
N ARG A 554 -2.58 28.57 -3.72
CA ARG A 554 -1.37 29.36 -4.00
C ARG A 554 -0.19 28.50 -4.49
N ALA A 555 -0.02 27.30 -3.94
CA ALA A 555 0.98 26.33 -4.39
C ALA A 555 0.75 25.91 -5.85
N SER A 556 -0.51 25.67 -6.24
CA SER A 556 -0.87 25.37 -7.62
C SER A 556 -0.53 26.54 -8.56
N LEU A 557 -0.77 27.78 -8.11
CA LEU A 557 -0.40 28.96 -8.91
C LEU A 557 1.13 29.09 -9.07
N LEU A 558 1.90 28.86 -8.00
CA LEU A 558 3.37 28.86 -8.05
C LEU A 558 3.89 27.78 -9.04
N ALA A 559 3.35 26.57 -8.97
CA ALA A 559 3.71 25.48 -9.88
C ALA A 559 3.37 25.81 -11.36
N ASN A 560 2.27 26.53 -11.60
CA ASN A 560 1.91 27.00 -12.95
C ASN A 560 2.91 28.03 -13.47
N PHE A 561 3.36 28.97 -12.64
CA PHE A 561 4.40 29.94 -13.02
C PHE A 561 5.73 29.25 -13.34
N ALA A 562 6.13 28.29 -12.51
CA ALA A 562 7.34 27.49 -12.70
C ALA A 562 7.40 26.80 -14.07
N ASN A 563 6.26 26.34 -14.59
CA ASN A 563 6.19 25.65 -15.88
C ASN A 563 5.68 26.50 -17.05
N SER A 564 5.54 27.81 -16.84
CA SER A 564 5.18 28.75 -17.90
C SER A 564 6.24 28.79 -19.01
N ALA A 565 5.83 29.15 -20.22
CA ALA A 565 6.75 29.31 -21.35
C ALA A 565 7.83 30.38 -21.08
N GLU A 566 7.45 31.45 -20.37
CA GLU A 566 8.35 32.51 -19.95
C GLU A 566 9.42 31.98 -18.99
N GLN A 567 9.03 31.19 -17.98
CA GLN A 567 10.00 30.66 -17.03
C GLN A 567 10.95 29.63 -17.66
N LYS A 568 10.44 28.81 -18.59
CA LYS A 568 11.29 27.93 -19.39
C LYS A 568 12.31 28.71 -20.20
N ALA A 569 11.95 29.87 -20.75
CA ALA A 569 12.88 30.74 -21.47
C ALA A 569 13.92 31.38 -20.54
N LEU A 570 13.52 31.82 -19.35
CA LEU A 570 14.42 32.42 -18.35
C LEU A 570 15.48 31.46 -17.81
N THR A 571 15.16 30.17 -17.75
CA THR A 571 16.05 29.13 -17.22
C THR A 571 16.90 28.41 -18.28
N ALA A 572 16.62 28.62 -19.57
CA ALA A 572 17.24 27.90 -20.67
C ALA A 572 18.78 28.07 -20.80
N SER A 573 19.37 29.10 -20.18
CA SER A 573 20.82 29.33 -20.21
C SER A 573 21.61 28.40 -19.30
N TRP A 574 20.97 27.88 -18.24
CA TRP A 574 21.63 27.04 -17.24
C TRP A 574 20.93 25.70 -16.99
N LEU A 575 19.67 25.54 -17.43
CA LEU A 575 18.90 24.31 -17.31
C LEU A 575 18.69 23.63 -18.68
N TYR A 576 19.36 22.49 -18.86
CA TYR A 576 19.18 21.60 -20.01
C TYR A 576 18.23 20.48 -19.60
N GLN A 577 16.98 20.57 -20.07
CA GLN A 577 16.05 19.45 -19.93
C GLN A 577 16.47 18.34 -20.90
N ILE A 578 16.74 17.15 -20.36
CA ILE A 578 17.14 15.94 -21.09
C ILE A 578 16.03 14.88 -21.01
N GLY A 579 15.99 13.96 -21.97
CA GLY A 579 14.97 12.91 -22.07
C GLY A 579 13.93 13.16 -23.14
#